data_AF-A0A925AXF6-F1
#
_entry.id   AF-A0A925AXF6-F1
#
_cell.length_a   1.000
_cell.length_b   1.000
_cell.length_c   1.000
_cell.angle_alpha   90.00
_cell.angle_beta   90.00
_cell.angle_gamma   90.00
#
_symmetry.space_group_name_H-M   'P 1'
#
loop_
_entity.id
_entity.type
_entity.pdbx_description
1 polymer ?
#
loop_
_entity_poly.entity_id
_entity_poly.type
_entity_poly.pdbx_seq_one_letter_code
_entity_poly.pdbx_strand_id
1 'polypeptide(L)'
;MTVRAIPLFGKLFVVMDPGRDQDDEDVLVALNLYIRKNILDICGIVANLRPSSKRAALAKGTLNLLGQSGVPVGIGLPAEQDDDDGLSYQFAVSYLADSKELKVGKDLMVSTLEAAD
;
A
#
# COMPACT_ATOMS: atom_id res chain seq x y z
N MET A 1 18.48 -28.02 -11.32
CA MET A 1 17.19 -28.02 -10.58
C MET A 1 17.22 -26.82 -9.65
N THR A 2 16.52 -25.74 -9.98
CA THR A 2 16.59 -24.50 -9.21
C THR A 2 15.66 -24.61 -8.01
N VAL A 3 16.20 -24.55 -6.79
CA VAL A 3 15.38 -24.51 -5.57
C VAL A 3 14.57 -23.23 -5.60
N ARG A 4 13.24 -23.34 -5.72
CA ARG A 4 12.35 -22.19 -5.67
C ARG A 4 12.09 -21.92 -4.19
N ALA A 5 12.55 -20.77 -3.68
CA ALA A 5 12.18 -20.35 -2.33
C ALA A 5 10.66 -20.20 -2.27
N ILE A 6 10.02 -21.00 -1.42
CA ILE A 6 8.58 -20.89 -1.12
C ILE A 6 8.49 -20.11 0.19
N PRO A 7 7.81 -18.95 0.23
CA PRO A 7 7.66 -18.22 1.47
C PRO A 7 6.87 -19.07 2.47
N LEU A 8 7.33 -19.07 3.73
CA LEU A 8 6.64 -19.76 4.83
C LEU A 8 5.24 -19.19 5.07
N PHE A 9 5.06 -17.89 4.79
CA PHE A 9 3.80 -17.17 4.84
C PHE A 9 3.51 -16.56 3.47
N GLY A 10 2.49 -17.06 2.77
CA GLY A 10 2.11 -16.56 1.44
C GLY A 10 1.20 -15.33 1.48
N LYS A 11 0.51 -15.08 2.60
CA LYS A 11 -0.40 -13.95 2.77
C LYS A 11 0.28 -12.82 3.52
N LEU A 12 0.18 -11.60 3.00
CA LEU A 12 0.80 -10.42 3.61
C LEU A 12 -0.20 -9.26 3.69
N PHE A 13 -0.23 -8.62 4.85
CA PHE A 13 -0.85 -7.31 5.04
C PHE A 13 0.26 -6.28 5.24
N VAL A 14 0.17 -5.14 4.53
CA VAL A 14 1.26 -4.15 4.50
C VAL A 14 0.83 -2.87 5.19
N VAL A 15 1.73 -2.29 5.98
CA VAL A 15 1.58 -0.98 6.57
C VAL A 15 2.79 -0.15 6.15
N MET A 16 2.57 1.04 5.59
CA MET A 16 3.61 1.86 4.95
C MET A 16 3.31 3.37 5.02
N ASP A 17 4.24 4.21 4.59
CA ASP A 17 4.15 5.67 4.55
C ASP A 17 4.60 6.26 3.19
N PRO A 18 3.99 5.84 2.07
CA PRO A 18 4.41 6.20 0.71
C PRO A 18 4.46 7.71 0.49
N GLY A 19 5.39 8.16 -0.34
CA GLY A 19 5.65 9.57 -0.60
C GLY A 19 6.47 10.28 0.47
N ARG A 20 6.97 9.58 1.50
CA ARG A 20 7.96 10.15 2.44
C ARG A 20 9.34 10.23 1.78
N ASP A 21 9.75 9.12 1.19
CA ASP A 21 10.80 9.03 0.20
C ASP A 21 10.35 8.01 -0.87
N GLN A 22 11.26 7.44 -1.65
CA GLN A 22 10.92 6.58 -2.80
C GLN A 22 10.81 5.08 -2.43
N ASP A 23 11.23 4.67 -1.24
CA ASP A 23 11.41 3.26 -0.91
C ASP A 23 10.09 2.46 -0.88
N ASP A 24 9.01 3.02 -0.36
CA ASP A 24 7.68 2.41 -0.32
C ASP A 24 7.12 2.18 -1.73
N GLU A 25 7.32 3.11 -2.67
CA GLU A 25 6.94 2.95 -4.06
C GLU A 25 7.75 1.85 -4.76
N ASP A 26 9.05 1.76 -4.48
CA ASP A 26 9.90 0.66 -4.96
C ASP A 26 9.41 -0.69 -4.39
N VAL A 27 8.94 -0.72 -3.13
CA VAL A 27 8.28 -1.89 -2.53
C VAL A 27 7.01 -2.24 -3.29
N LEU A 28 6.15 -1.27 -3.65
CA LEU A 28 4.93 -1.54 -4.44
C LEU A 28 5.26 -2.16 -5.82
N VAL A 29 6.34 -1.72 -6.45
CA VAL A 29 6.84 -2.32 -7.71
C VAL A 29 7.29 -3.77 -7.48
N ALA A 30 8.01 -4.03 -6.39
CA ALA A 30 8.43 -5.38 -6.02
C ALA A 30 7.22 -6.29 -5.71
N LEU A 31 6.24 -5.80 -4.96
CA LEU A 31 4.99 -6.52 -4.66
C LEU A 31 4.25 -6.91 -5.95
N ASN A 32 4.16 -6.02 -6.94
CA ASN A 32 3.57 -6.35 -8.24
C ASN A 32 4.27 -7.54 -8.92
N LEU A 33 5.61 -7.61 -8.86
CA LEU A 33 6.35 -8.77 -9.37
C LEU A 33 6.02 -10.03 -8.56
N TYR A 34 5.99 -9.95 -7.23
CA TYR A 34 5.70 -11.09 -6.37
C TYR A 34 4.28 -11.63 -6.55
N ILE A 35 3.28 -10.75 -6.70
CA ILE A 35 1.90 -11.12 -7.04
C ILE A 35 1.88 -11.84 -8.39
N ARG A 36 2.47 -11.25 -9.44
CA ARG A 36 2.49 -11.84 -10.79
C ARG A 36 3.23 -13.18 -10.87
N LYS A 37 4.15 -13.45 -9.93
CA LYS A 37 4.88 -14.71 -9.83
C LYS A 37 4.21 -15.73 -8.89
N ASN A 38 3.05 -15.41 -8.32
CA ASN A 38 2.34 -16.18 -7.30
C ASN A 38 3.25 -16.53 -6.11
N ILE A 39 4.05 -15.56 -5.67
CA ILE A 39 4.93 -15.70 -4.50
C ILE A 39 4.21 -15.16 -3.26
N LEU A 40 3.54 -14.01 -3.37
CA LEU A 40 2.78 -13.39 -2.28
C LEU A 40 1.35 -13.08 -2.73
N ASP A 41 0.42 -13.23 -1.79
CA ASP A 41 -0.95 -12.75 -1.82
C ASP A 41 -1.06 -11.53 -0.90
N ILE A 42 -1.29 -10.36 -1.47
CA ILE A 42 -1.34 -9.09 -0.73
C ILE A 42 -2.79 -8.81 -0.34
N CYS A 43 -3.12 -9.08 0.91
CA CYS A 43 -4.50 -9.02 1.41
C CYS A 43 -4.98 -7.58 1.61
N GLY A 44 -4.06 -6.64 1.81
CA GLY A 44 -4.38 -5.22 1.91
C GLY A 44 -3.17 -4.37 2.28
N ILE A 45 -3.31 -3.06 2.07
CA ILE A 45 -2.31 -2.05 2.42
C ILE A 45 -2.97 -0.96 3.26
N VAL A 46 -2.31 -0.49 4.32
CA VAL A 46 -2.70 0.72 5.06
C VAL A 46 -1.58 1.73 5.02
N ALA A 47 -1.88 2.94 4.53
CA ALA A 47 -0.93 4.04 4.49
C ALA A 47 -1.10 4.94 5.73
N ASN A 48 -0.07 5.00 6.56
CA ASN A 48 -0.01 5.78 7.79
C ASN A 48 0.76 7.09 7.59
N LEU A 49 0.90 7.85 8.68
CA LEU A 49 1.55 9.16 8.77
C LEU A 49 0.81 10.27 8.03
N ARG A 50 1.04 11.52 8.42
CA ARG A 50 0.38 12.66 7.80
C ARG A 50 1.03 12.97 6.42
N PRO A 51 0.26 13.37 5.40
CA PRO A 51 -1.19 13.27 5.27
C PRO A 51 -1.65 11.87 4.80
N SER A 52 -2.20 11.05 5.71
CA SER A 52 -2.45 9.62 5.46
C SER A 52 -3.42 9.35 4.30
N SER A 53 -4.35 10.27 4.06
CA SER A 53 -5.27 10.19 2.92
C SER A 53 -4.57 10.34 1.58
N LYS A 54 -3.60 11.26 1.44
CA LYS A 54 -2.83 11.41 0.20
C LYS A 54 -1.85 10.25 0.02
N ARG A 55 -1.25 9.77 1.10
CA ARG A 55 -0.38 8.58 1.08
C ARG A 55 -1.16 7.34 0.63
N ALA A 56 -2.37 7.13 1.13
CA ALA A 56 -3.26 6.07 0.68
C ALA A 56 -3.65 6.23 -0.80
N ALA A 57 -3.97 7.45 -1.24
CA ALA A 57 -4.27 7.74 -2.64
C ALA A 57 -3.07 7.47 -3.56
N LEU A 58 -1.84 7.76 -3.11
CA LEU A 58 -0.61 7.50 -3.82
C LEU A 58 -0.36 6.00 -3.95
N ALA A 59 -0.40 5.23 -2.86
CA ALA A 59 -0.28 3.77 -2.92
C ALA A 59 -1.34 3.13 -3.83
N LYS A 60 -2.61 3.54 -3.70
CA LYS A 60 -3.69 3.02 -4.53
C LYS A 60 -3.51 3.38 -6.01
N GLY A 61 -3.09 4.61 -6.28
CA GLY A 61 -2.76 5.09 -7.61
C GLY A 61 -1.63 4.29 -8.27
N THR A 62 -0.54 4.08 -7.54
CA THR A 62 0.59 3.25 -7.98
C THR A 62 0.16 1.81 -8.26
N LEU A 63 -0.63 1.18 -7.38
CA LEU A 63 -1.18 -0.15 -7.62
C LEU A 63 -2.08 -0.21 -8.86
N ASN A 64 -2.92 0.81 -9.07
CA ASN A 64 -3.75 0.93 -10.27
C ASN A 64 -2.88 0.98 -11.55
N LEU A 65 -1.80 1.79 -11.57
CA LEU A 65 -0.85 1.84 -12.69
C LEU A 65 -0.15 0.51 -12.95
N LEU A 66 0.20 -0.23 -11.89
CA LEU A 66 0.87 -1.53 -12.00
C LEU A 66 -0.09 -2.67 -12.42
N GLY A 67 -1.39 -2.38 -12.58
CA GLY A 67 -2.42 -3.36 -12.92
C GLY A 67 -2.88 -4.21 -11.74
N GLN A 68 -2.64 -3.76 -10.51
CA GLN A 68 -3.01 -4.42 -9.25
C GLN A 68 -4.21 -3.72 -8.56
N SER A 69 -5.19 -3.27 -9.35
CA SER A 69 -6.34 -2.51 -8.87
C SER A 69 -7.26 -3.27 -7.90
N GLY A 70 -7.13 -4.60 -7.84
CA GLY A 70 -7.86 -5.45 -6.88
C GLY A 70 -7.36 -5.35 -5.43
N VAL A 71 -6.12 -4.89 -5.20
CA VAL A 71 -5.57 -4.79 -3.84
C VAL A 71 -6.26 -3.64 -3.10
N PRO A 72 -6.87 -3.89 -1.92
CA PRO A 72 -7.52 -2.85 -1.15
C PRO A 72 -6.48 -1.98 -0.42
N VAL A 73 -6.72 -0.68 -0.39
CA VAL A 73 -5.86 0.29 0.29
C VAL A 73 -6.69 1.10 1.27
N GLY A 74 -6.21 1.20 2.51
CA GLY A 74 -6.86 1.89 3.61
C GLY A 74 -6.12 3.17 4.01
N ILE A 75 -6.90 4.19 4.37
CA ILE A 75 -6.42 5.41 5.03
C ILE A 75 -6.08 5.06 6.48
N GLY A 76 -4.80 5.13 6.81
CA GLY A 76 -4.29 4.90 8.16
C GLY A 76 -4.34 6.14 9.05
N LEU A 77 -3.68 6.06 10.20
CA LEU A 77 -3.67 7.13 11.18
C LEU A 77 -2.63 8.21 10.82
N PRO A 78 -3.01 9.50 10.89
CA PRO A 78 -2.04 10.59 10.82
C PRO A 78 -1.32 10.63 12.16
N ALA A 79 -0.13 10.02 12.26
CA ALA A 79 0.73 10.17 13.43
C ALA A 79 0.96 11.66 13.71
N GLU A 80 1.07 12.04 14.99
CA GLU A 80 1.30 13.42 15.44
C GLU A 80 2.74 13.87 15.12
N GLN A 81 3.04 14.05 13.84
CA GLN A 81 4.22 14.74 13.36
C GLN A 81 3.83 16.13 12.85
N ASP A 82 4.70 17.11 13.11
CA ASP A 82 4.61 18.41 12.47
C ASP A 82 4.58 18.20 10.96
N ASP A 83 3.65 18.92 10.32
CA ASP A 83 3.49 18.88 8.89
C ASP A 83 4.79 19.34 8.23
N ASP A 84 5.17 18.59 7.20
CA ASP A 84 5.87 19.16 6.05
C ASP A 84 7.39 19.36 6.26
N ASP A 85 8.17 18.61 5.48
CA ASP A 85 9.49 19.09 5.04
C ASP A 85 9.37 20.26 4.03
N GLY A 86 8.13 20.64 3.66
CA GLY A 86 7.79 21.78 2.79
C GLY A 86 7.53 21.38 1.34
N LEU A 87 7.45 20.09 1.04
CA LEU A 87 7.63 19.57 -0.32
C LEU A 87 6.31 19.06 -0.91
N SER A 88 5.56 19.99 -1.51
CA SER A 88 4.29 19.72 -2.21
C SER A 88 4.41 18.73 -3.38
N TYR A 89 5.62 18.40 -3.83
CA TYR A 89 5.84 17.53 -4.99
C TYR A 89 5.56 16.04 -4.72
N GLN A 90 5.60 15.59 -3.45
CA GLN A 90 5.46 14.18 -3.09
C GLN A 90 4.17 13.55 -3.63
N PHE A 91 3.11 14.37 -3.77
CA PHE A 91 1.81 13.96 -4.27
C PHE A 91 1.45 14.62 -5.61
N ALA A 92 2.39 15.28 -6.28
CA ALA A 92 2.18 15.99 -7.54
C ALA A 92 2.23 15.03 -8.75
N VAL A 93 1.40 13.99 -8.70
CA VAL A 93 1.33 12.94 -9.72
C VAL A 93 -0.07 12.83 -10.32
N SER A 94 -0.17 12.48 -11.60
CA SER A 94 -1.45 12.43 -12.32
C SER A 94 -2.29 11.19 -12.00
N TYR A 95 -1.75 10.26 -11.22
CA TYR A 95 -2.32 8.93 -11.00
C TYR A 95 -2.79 8.69 -9.56
N LEU A 96 -2.89 9.73 -8.71
CA LEU A 96 -3.52 9.57 -7.39
C LEU A 96 -4.92 8.97 -7.55
N ALA A 97 -5.25 7.97 -6.73
CA ALA A 97 -6.57 7.36 -6.73
C ALA A 97 -7.64 8.30 -6.16
N ASP A 98 -8.89 8.10 -6.58
CA ASP A 98 -10.04 8.81 -5.99
C ASP A 98 -10.26 8.32 -4.55
N SER A 99 -10.66 9.22 -3.66
CA SER A 99 -10.90 8.86 -2.24
C SER A 99 -11.98 7.80 -2.06
N LYS A 100 -12.90 7.64 -3.02
CA LYS A 100 -13.93 6.59 -3.04
C LYS A 100 -13.35 5.18 -3.25
N GLU A 101 -12.15 5.08 -3.81
CA GLU A 101 -11.45 3.79 -3.97
C GLU A 101 -10.78 3.34 -2.66
N LEU A 102 -10.63 4.26 -1.70
CA LEU A 102 -9.95 4.00 -0.44
C LEU A 102 -10.90 3.48 0.63
N LYS A 103 -10.34 2.71 1.57
CA LYS A 103 -11.06 2.18 2.75
C LYS A 103 -10.66 2.93 4.00
N VAL A 104 -11.44 2.76 5.07
CA VAL A 104 -10.98 3.09 6.42
C VAL A 104 -9.96 2.03 6.83
N GLY A 105 -8.73 2.44 7.15
CA GLY A 105 -7.60 1.51 7.34
C GLY A 105 -7.82 0.52 8.49
N LYS A 106 -8.39 0.97 9.62
CA LYS A 106 -8.73 0.10 10.74
C LYS A 106 -9.73 -0.98 10.34
N ASP A 107 -10.79 -0.61 9.63
CA ASP A 107 -11.83 -1.55 9.21
C ASP A 107 -11.30 -2.55 8.19
N LEU A 108 -10.41 -2.10 7.29
CA LEU A 108 -9.70 -2.98 6.37
C LEU A 108 -8.83 -4.01 7.10
N MET A 109 -8.07 -3.58 8.11
CA MET A 109 -7.25 -4.49 8.92
C MET A 109 -8.10 -5.53 9.65
N VAL A 110 -9.15 -5.09 10.33
CA VAL A 110 -10.05 -5.99 11.09
C VAL A 110 -10.70 -7.01 10.17
N SER A 111 -11.35 -6.55 9.09
CA SER A 111 -12.01 -7.46 8.13
C SER A 111 -11.03 -8.44 7.46
N THR A 112 -9.79 -8.02 7.23
CA THR A 112 -8.77 -8.92 6.67
C THR A 112 -8.32 -9.99 7.66
N LEU A 113 -8.16 -9.64 8.94
CA LEU A 113 -7.80 -10.58 9.99
C LEU A 113 -8.95 -11.55 10.30
N GLU A 114 -10.19 -11.07 10.30
CA GLU A 114 -11.38 -11.92 10.48
C GLU A 114 -11.55 -12.94 9.34
N ALA A 115 -11.08 -12.62 8.14
CA ALA A 115 -11.07 -13.52 6.99
C ALA A 115 -9.81 -14.41 6.91
N ALA A 116 -8.85 -14.22 7.82
CA ALA A 116 -7.64 -15.02 7.91
C ALA A 116 -7.86 -16.13 8.94
N ASP A 117 -8.26 -17.32 8.47
CA ASP A 117 -8.37 -18.55 9.29
C ASP A 117 -7.09 -18.88 10.07
#